data_AF-A0A7S8RG51-F1
#
_entry.id   AF-A0A7S8RG51-F1
#
_cell.length_a   1.000
_cell.length_b   1.000
_cell.length_c   1.000
_cell.angle_alpha   90.00
_cell.angle_beta   90.00
_cell.angle_gamma   90.00
#
_symmetry.space_group_name_H-M   'P 1'
#
loop_
_entity.id
_entity.type
_entity.pdbx_description
1 polymer ?
#
loop_
_entity_poly.entity_id
_entity_poly.type
_entity_poly.pdbx_seq_one_letter_code
_entity_poly.pdbx_strand_id
1 'polypeptide(L)'
;MNTHPTLLESGIDAHPDSLDDEALEEKARSILDDYEEGLLAAWRERFGTLRAQGLATDSLDDVAVAAANAAIDELLFDMDSSAEGTIDDRGRVERATAPGAESTVLVDEIAARVLRTGGTVRAARHDEMVEGSPVAATLRFPLEQMAT
;
A
#
# COMPACT_ATOMS: atom_id res chain seq x y z
N MET A 1 12.30 32.07 1.14
CA MET A 1 11.57 30.83 1.47
C MET A 1 10.40 30.69 0.50
N ASN A 2 10.30 29.56 -0.20
CA ASN A 2 9.26 29.30 -1.18
C ASN A 2 8.07 28.62 -0.48
N THR A 3 6.86 29.15 -0.64
CA THR A 3 5.64 28.67 0.06
C THR A 3 4.64 28.03 -0.90
N HIS A 4 5.14 27.38 -1.97
CA HIS A 4 4.27 26.72 -2.92
C HIS A 4 3.52 25.57 -2.23
N PRO A 5 2.20 25.40 -2.48
CA PRO A 5 1.36 24.43 -1.77
C PRO A 5 1.74 22.97 -1.96
N THR A 6 2.63 22.67 -2.91
CA THR A 6 3.09 21.32 -3.24
C THR A 6 4.49 21.03 -2.70
N LEU A 7 5.07 21.93 -1.91
CA LEU A 7 6.35 21.70 -1.25
C LEU A 7 6.11 21.14 0.15
N LEU A 8 6.99 20.22 0.55
CA LEU A 8 7.09 19.82 1.95
C LEU A 8 7.48 21.04 2.80
N GLU A 9 7.01 21.04 4.04
CA GLU A 9 7.42 22.04 5.03
C GLU A 9 8.92 21.93 5.33
N SER A 10 9.43 20.70 5.41
CA SER A 10 10.86 20.41 5.54
C SER A 10 11.59 20.65 4.21
N GLY A 11 12.69 21.39 4.27
CA GLY A 11 13.55 21.68 3.13
C GLY A 11 15.04 21.55 3.47
N ILE A 12 15.87 21.54 2.45
CA ILE A 12 17.33 21.50 2.61
C ILE A 12 17.82 22.90 2.97
N ASP A 13 18.14 23.11 4.25
CA ASP A 13 18.69 24.38 4.75
C ASP A 13 20.20 24.45 4.50
N ALA A 14 20.57 24.75 3.25
CA ALA A 14 21.95 24.95 2.83
C ALA A 14 22.02 25.94 1.67
N HIS A 15 23.19 26.56 1.47
CA HIS A 15 23.42 27.37 0.27
C HIS A 15 23.56 26.44 -0.94
N PRO A 16 22.91 26.72 -2.09
CA PRO A 16 22.94 25.82 -3.25
C PRO A 16 24.36 25.48 -3.72
N ASP A 17 25.25 26.49 -3.77
CA ASP A 17 26.65 26.31 -4.18
C ASP A 17 27.54 25.63 -3.12
N SER A 18 27.00 25.29 -1.95
CA SER A 18 27.75 24.68 -0.84
C SER A 18 27.61 23.15 -0.74
N LEU A 19 26.71 22.56 -1.54
CA LEU A 19 26.51 21.11 -1.60
C LEU A 19 26.94 20.60 -2.98
N ASP A 20 27.63 19.47 -2.99
CA ASP A 20 27.76 18.66 -4.21
C ASP A 20 26.52 17.77 -4.37
N ASP A 21 26.45 17.10 -5.52
CA ASP A 21 25.29 16.27 -5.87
C ASP A 21 25.05 15.13 -4.87
N GLU A 22 26.12 14.54 -4.31
CA GLU A 22 26.04 13.46 -3.33
C GLU A 22 25.47 13.94 -2.00
N ALA A 23 25.97 15.06 -1.46
CA ALA A 23 25.46 15.65 -0.22
C ALA A 23 24.03 16.18 -0.38
N LEU A 24 23.67 16.65 -1.58
CA LEU A 24 22.30 17.05 -1.89
C LEU A 24 21.36 15.84 -1.91
N GLU A 25 21.77 14.75 -2.56
CA GLU A 25 21.01 13.50 -2.63
C GLU A 25 20.77 12.89 -1.25
N GLU A 26 21.80 12.83 -0.41
CA GLU A 26 21.70 12.30 0.96
C GLU A 26 20.69 13.09 1.80
N LYS A 27 20.76 14.43 1.73
CA LYS A 27 19.83 15.31 2.46
C LYS A 27 18.41 15.20 1.94
N ALA A 28 18.24 15.13 0.62
CA ALA A 28 16.92 14.96 0.01
C ALA A 28 16.29 13.63 0.42
N ARG A 29 17.08 12.55 0.40
CA ARG A 29 16.65 11.21 0.80
C ARG A 29 16.18 11.18 2.25
N SER A 30 16.99 11.71 3.18
CA SER A 30 16.61 11.77 4.60
C SER A 30 15.28 12.51 4.83
N ILE A 31 15.04 13.62 4.13
CA ILE A 31 13.77 14.36 4.27
C ILE A 31 12.59 13.55 3.73
N LEU A 32 12.78 12.82 2.62
CA LEU A 32 11.74 11.99 2.02
C LEU A 32 11.44 10.76 2.87
N ASP A 33 12.47 10.14 3.44
CA ASP A 33 12.33 8.99 4.34
C ASP A 33 11.50 9.39 5.57
N ASP A 34 11.85 10.49 6.24
CA ASP A 34 11.09 11.03 7.38
C ASP A 34 9.62 11.32 7.02
N TYR A 35 9.39 11.84 5.80
CA TYR A 35 8.05 12.16 5.32
C TYR A 35 7.23 10.91 5.04
N GLU A 36 7.78 9.90 4.36
CA GLU A 36 7.10 8.64 4.08
C GLU A 36 6.82 7.85 5.36
N GLU A 37 7.76 7.84 6.32
CA GLU A 37 7.52 7.27 7.66
C GLU A 37 6.31 7.92 8.34
N GLY A 38 6.19 9.25 8.26
CA GLY A 38 5.05 10.00 8.78
C GLY A 38 3.73 9.64 8.09
N LEU A 39 3.73 9.51 6.76
CA LEU A 39 2.56 9.08 6.00
C LEU A 39 2.11 7.67 6.39
N LEU A 40 3.06 6.73 6.51
CA LEU A 40 2.77 5.35 6.89
C LEU A 40 2.26 5.24 8.32
N ALA A 41 2.83 6.02 9.26
CA ALA A 41 2.37 6.08 10.64
C ALA A 41 0.91 6.58 10.73
N ALA A 42 0.59 7.68 10.04
CA ALA A 42 -0.78 8.20 9.97
C ALA A 42 -1.75 7.20 9.33
N TRP A 43 -1.31 6.52 8.27
CA TRP A 43 -2.10 5.48 7.63
C TRP A 43 -2.39 4.31 8.59
N ARG A 44 -1.40 3.84 9.35
CA ARG A 44 -1.58 2.75 10.34
C ARG A 44 -2.57 3.12 11.44
N GLU A 45 -2.55 4.36 11.93
CA GLU A 45 -3.51 4.85 12.92
C GLU A 45 -4.94 4.83 12.35
N ARG A 46 -5.11 5.35 11.12
CA ARG A 46 -6.39 5.30 10.40
C ARG A 46 -6.84 3.86 10.17
N PHE A 47 -5.95 2.98 9.74
CA PHE A 47 -6.22 1.57 9.52
C PHE A 47 -6.73 0.90 10.80
N GLY A 48 -6.05 1.10 11.94
CA GLY A 48 -6.47 0.55 13.23
C GLY A 48 -7.87 1.03 13.65
N THR A 49 -8.16 2.31 13.44
CA THR A 49 -9.48 2.90 13.71
C THR A 49 -10.57 2.26 12.83
N LEU A 50 -10.32 2.10 11.53
CA LEU A 50 -11.26 1.48 10.59
C LEU A 50 -11.43 -0.01 10.83
N ARG A 51 -10.37 -0.72 11.22
CA ARG A 51 -10.45 -2.14 11.58
C ARG A 51 -11.40 -2.37 12.74
N ALA A 52 -11.34 -1.53 13.78
CA ALA A 52 -12.28 -1.59 14.90
C ALA A 52 -13.75 -1.34 14.49
N GLN A 53 -13.99 -0.76 13.32
CA GLN A 53 -15.30 -0.50 12.73
C GLN A 53 -15.72 -1.55 11.68
N GLY A 54 -14.90 -2.57 11.43
CA GLY A 54 -15.14 -3.55 10.36
C GLY A 54 -14.89 -3.01 8.94
N LEU A 55 -14.13 -1.93 8.82
CA LEU A 55 -13.81 -1.22 7.57
C LEU A 55 -12.33 -1.32 7.19
N ALA A 56 -11.59 -2.28 7.74
CA ALA A 56 -10.24 -2.60 7.31
C ALA A 56 -9.88 -4.06 7.60
N THR A 57 -9.04 -4.66 6.77
CA THR A 57 -8.57 -6.05 6.89
C THR A 57 -7.18 -6.20 6.31
N ASP A 58 -6.40 -7.13 6.84
CA ASP A 58 -5.09 -7.58 6.35
C ASP A 58 -5.10 -9.06 5.94
N SER A 59 -6.26 -9.72 5.99
CA SER A 59 -6.40 -11.09 5.49
C SER A 59 -6.31 -11.08 3.97
N LEU A 60 -5.33 -11.80 3.40
CA LEU A 60 -5.15 -11.88 1.95
C LEU A 60 -6.43 -12.31 1.23
N ASP A 61 -7.17 -13.27 1.81
CA ASP A 61 -8.40 -13.79 1.21
C ASP A 61 -9.51 -12.72 1.26
N ASP A 62 -9.65 -12.00 2.37
CA ASP A 62 -10.66 -10.94 2.49
C ASP A 62 -10.32 -9.74 1.59
N VAL A 63 -9.04 -9.38 1.48
CA VAL A 63 -8.57 -8.31 0.58
C VAL A 63 -8.83 -8.70 -0.87
N ALA A 64 -8.61 -9.95 -1.25
CA ALA A 64 -8.91 -10.42 -2.62
C ALA A 64 -10.41 -10.34 -2.95
N VAL A 65 -11.28 -10.75 -2.01
CA VAL A 65 -12.74 -10.60 -2.13
C VAL A 65 -13.14 -9.12 -2.17
N ALA A 66 -12.52 -8.27 -1.33
CA ALA A 66 -12.72 -6.83 -1.34
C ALA A 66 -12.37 -6.19 -2.68
N ALA A 67 -11.22 -6.56 -3.25
CA ALA A 67 -10.76 -6.08 -4.54
C ALA A 67 -11.69 -6.51 -5.69
N ALA A 68 -12.17 -7.75 -5.68
CA ALA A 68 -13.11 -8.28 -6.69
C ALA A 68 -14.44 -7.51 -6.73
N ASN A 69 -14.85 -6.92 -5.60
CA ASN A 69 -16.12 -6.20 -5.47
C ASN A 69 -15.94 -4.67 -5.44
N ALA A 70 -14.79 -4.13 -5.85
CA ALA A 70 -14.50 -2.69 -5.84
C ALA A 70 -14.66 -2.01 -4.45
N ALA A 71 -14.47 -2.78 -3.39
CA ALA A 71 -14.74 -2.36 -2.01
C ALA A 71 -13.54 -1.67 -1.33
N ILE A 72 -12.35 -1.71 -1.93
CA ILE A 72 -11.13 -1.15 -1.34
C ILE A 72 -11.07 0.36 -1.60
N ASP A 73 -10.84 1.13 -0.53
CA ASP A 73 -10.51 2.56 -0.59
C ASP A 73 -9.01 2.76 -0.82
N GLU A 74 -8.19 2.18 0.05
CA GLU A 74 -6.73 2.21 -0.01
C GLU A 74 -6.13 0.85 0.34
N LEU A 75 -5.18 0.38 -0.47
CA LEU A 75 -4.40 -0.84 -0.29
C LEU A 75 -2.95 -0.49 0.06
N LEU A 76 -2.44 -1.02 1.16
CA LEU A 76 -1.02 -1.20 1.43
C LEU A 76 -0.63 -2.62 1.00
N PHE A 77 0.45 -2.77 0.22
CA PHE A 77 0.94 -4.09 -0.18
C PHE A 77 2.46 -4.19 -0.07
N ASP A 78 2.92 -5.41 0.22
CA ASP A 78 4.34 -5.74 0.32
C ASP A 78 4.95 -5.83 -1.08
N MET A 79 5.86 -4.89 -1.39
CA MET A 79 6.52 -4.81 -2.69
C MET A 79 7.58 -5.90 -2.91
N ASP A 80 7.99 -6.58 -1.84
CA ASP A 80 8.97 -7.67 -1.89
C ASP A 80 8.27 -9.04 -1.94
N SER A 81 6.93 -9.07 -1.91
CA SER A 81 6.13 -10.31 -1.99
C SER A 81 6.26 -10.96 -3.36
N SER A 82 6.60 -12.24 -3.36
CA SER A 82 6.71 -13.08 -4.57
C SER A 82 5.74 -14.26 -4.56
N ALA A 83 4.72 -14.23 -3.69
CA ALA A 83 3.76 -15.32 -3.57
C ALA A 83 2.82 -15.34 -4.78
N GLU A 84 2.95 -16.37 -5.61
CA GLU A 84 2.15 -16.52 -6.82
C GLU A 84 0.88 -17.35 -6.62
N GLY A 85 -0.10 -17.08 -7.48
CA GLY A 85 -1.35 -17.83 -7.55
C GLY A 85 -2.31 -17.24 -8.56
N THR A 86 -3.58 -17.58 -8.39
CA THR A 86 -4.70 -17.03 -9.15
C THR A 86 -5.75 -16.46 -8.22
N ILE A 87 -6.50 -15.49 -8.72
CA ILE A 87 -7.65 -14.92 -8.03
C ILE A 87 -8.82 -14.96 -9.01
N ASP A 88 -9.88 -15.70 -8.68
CA ASP A 88 -11.06 -15.76 -9.55
C ASP A 88 -11.88 -14.46 -9.52
N ASP A 89 -12.96 -14.40 -10.31
CA ASP A 89 -13.83 -13.21 -10.40
C ASP A 89 -14.54 -12.88 -9.08
N ARG A 90 -14.64 -13.84 -8.16
CA ARG A 90 -15.22 -13.66 -6.81
C ARG A 90 -14.18 -13.31 -5.75
N GLY A 91 -12.91 -13.27 -6.11
CA GLY A 91 -11.81 -13.01 -5.18
C GLY A 91 -11.27 -14.26 -4.47
N ARG A 92 -11.64 -15.47 -4.92
CA ARG A 92 -11.07 -16.70 -4.33
C ARG A 92 -9.61 -16.84 -4.73
N VAL A 93 -8.74 -16.95 -3.74
CA VAL A 93 -7.30 -17.11 -3.92
C VAL A 93 -6.93 -18.59 -4.02
N GLU A 94 -6.20 -18.96 -5.07
CA GLU A 94 -5.56 -20.27 -5.20
C GLU A 94 -4.04 -20.08 -5.33
N ARG A 95 -3.29 -20.49 -4.30
CA ARG A 95 -1.83 -20.35 -4.28
C ARG A 95 -1.18 -21.36 -5.23
N ALA A 96 -0.25 -20.88 -6.05
CA ALA A 96 0.55 -21.75 -6.90
C ALA A 96 1.61 -22.49 -6.07
N THR A 97 1.93 -23.72 -6.46
CA THR A 97 3.03 -24.48 -5.85
C THR A 97 4.39 -24.11 -6.44
N ALA A 98 4.41 -23.59 -7.66
CA ALA A 98 5.56 -23.03 -8.34
C ALA A 98 5.10 -21.97 -9.36
N PRO A 99 5.94 -20.98 -9.68
CA PRO A 99 5.67 -20.01 -10.74
C PRO A 99 5.35 -20.66 -12.09
N GLY A 100 4.41 -20.08 -12.84
CA GLY A 100 3.99 -20.59 -14.15
C GLY A 100 3.27 -19.54 -14.99
N ALA A 101 3.03 -19.86 -16.27
CA ALA A 101 2.39 -18.93 -17.20
C ALA A 101 0.94 -18.54 -16.82
N GLU A 102 0.31 -19.34 -15.97
CA GLU A 102 -1.07 -19.16 -15.53
C GLU A 102 -1.18 -18.52 -14.13
N SER A 103 -0.05 -18.24 -13.47
CA SER A 103 0.00 -17.60 -12.15
C SER A 103 0.63 -16.21 -12.21
N THR A 104 0.22 -15.36 -11.28
CA THR A 104 0.76 -14.01 -11.08
C THR A 104 1.00 -13.80 -9.59
N VAL A 105 1.88 -12.86 -9.25
CA VAL A 105 2.08 -12.41 -7.87
C VAL A 105 0.74 -11.91 -7.31
N LEU A 106 0.27 -12.53 -6.23
CA LEU A 106 -1.08 -12.31 -5.71
C LEU A 106 -1.32 -10.85 -5.31
N VAL A 107 -0.31 -10.20 -4.73
CA VAL A 107 -0.40 -8.79 -4.34
C VAL A 107 -0.52 -7.86 -5.56
N ASP A 108 0.14 -8.20 -6.67
CA ASP A 108 0.10 -7.41 -7.90
C ASP A 108 -1.27 -7.50 -8.57
N GLU A 109 -1.89 -8.70 -8.59
CA GLU A 109 -3.24 -8.86 -9.12
C GLU A 109 -4.28 -8.09 -8.27
N ILE A 110 -4.12 -8.11 -6.94
CA ILE A 110 -4.96 -7.31 -6.03
C ILE A 110 -4.75 -5.81 -6.32
N ALA A 111 -3.52 -5.33 -6.37
CA ALA A 111 -3.20 -3.92 -6.64
C ALA A 111 -3.79 -3.48 -8.00
N ALA A 112 -3.67 -4.34 -9.03
CA ALA A 112 -4.24 -4.07 -10.34
C ALA A 112 -5.78 -3.95 -10.30
N ARG A 113 -6.48 -4.78 -9.51
CA ARG A 113 -7.94 -4.66 -9.29
C ARG A 113 -8.32 -3.38 -8.57
N VAL A 114 -7.57 -3.01 -7.53
CA VAL A 114 -7.79 -1.76 -6.77
C VAL A 114 -7.65 -0.54 -7.68
N LEU A 115 -6.58 -0.47 -8.47
CA LEU A 115 -6.37 0.61 -9.44
C LEU A 115 -7.49 0.69 -10.48
N ARG A 116 -7.93 -0.45 -11.03
CA ARG A 116 -9.04 -0.49 -12.01
C ARG A 116 -10.38 -0.01 -11.44
N THR A 117 -10.56 -0.06 -10.12
CA THR A 117 -11.79 0.32 -9.43
C THR A 117 -11.68 1.66 -8.68
N GLY A 118 -10.61 2.41 -8.97
CA GLY A 118 -10.38 3.76 -8.47
C GLY A 118 -9.97 3.83 -7.00
N GLY A 119 -9.48 2.73 -6.42
CA GLY A 119 -8.84 2.74 -5.12
C GLY A 119 -7.40 3.24 -5.22
N THR A 120 -6.83 3.62 -4.08
CA THR A 120 -5.42 4.01 -3.96
C THR A 120 -4.57 2.78 -3.62
N VAL A 121 -3.35 2.71 -4.14
CA VAL A 121 -2.37 1.67 -3.79
C VAL A 121 -1.10 2.31 -3.27
N ARG A 122 -0.53 1.74 -2.21
CA ARG A 122 0.74 2.11 -1.62
C ARG A 122 1.59 0.85 -1.48
N ALA A 123 2.78 0.89 -2.06
CA ALA A 123 3.79 -0.13 -1.88
C ALA A 123 4.54 0.13 -0.56
N ALA A 124 4.82 -0.92 0.20
CA ALA A 124 5.64 -0.87 1.42
C ALA A 124 6.60 -2.05 1.46
N ARG A 125 7.66 -1.93 2.26
CA ARG A 125 8.59 -3.02 2.54
C ARG A 125 7.96 -4.03 3.48
N HIS A 126 8.52 -5.24 3.49
CA HIS A 126 8.00 -6.32 4.33
C HIS A 126 7.93 -5.97 5.83
N ASP A 127 8.94 -5.28 6.36
CA ASP A 127 9.00 -4.83 7.76
C ASP A 127 8.07 -3.65 8.07
N GLU A 128 7.55 -3.01 7.02
CA GLU A 128 6.56 -1.95 7.11
C GLU A 128 5.11 -2.47 7.12
N MET A 129 4.91 -3.76 6.88
CA MET A 129 3.57 -4.34 6.78
C MET A 129 2.86 -4.51 8.13
N VAL A 130 1.53 -4.50 8.08
CA VAL A 130 0.67 -4.75 9.24
C VAL A 130 0.71 -6.23 9.59
N GLU A 131 1.12 -6.55 10.83
CA GLU A 131 1.12 -7.92 11.38
C GLU A 131 1.87 -8.95 10.50
N GLY A 132 2.80 -8.50 9.66
CA GLY A 132 3.53 -9.35 8.71
C GLY A 132 2.69 -9.89 7.55
N SER A 133 1.46 -9.40 7.37
CA SER A 133 0.64 -9.74 6.20
C SER A 133 1.16 -9.04 4.94
N PRO A 134 1.20 -9.70 3.77
CA PRO A 134 1.63 -9.06 2.53
C PRO A 134 0.64 -8.03 1.99
N VAL A 135 -0.53 -7.86 2.63
CA VAL A 135 -1.55 -6.86 2.27
C VAL A 135 -2.24 -6.29 3.50
N ALA A 136 -2.68 -5.04 3.41
CA ALA A 136 -3.61 -4.45 4.35
C ALA A 136 -4.47 -3.40 3.62
N ALA A 137 -5.78 -3.48 3.75
CA ALA A 137 -6.72 -2.64 3.00
C ALA A 137 -7.71 -1.95 3.93
N THR A 138 -8.03 -0.70 3.60
CA THR A 138 -9.20 0.01 4.11
C THR A 138 -10.35 -0.12 3.11
N LEU A 139 -11.58 -0.17 3.63
CA LEU A 139 -12.77 -0.51 2.86
C LEU A 139 -13.74 0.66 2.79
N ARG A 140 -14.37 0.83 1.62
CA ARG A 140 -15.46 1.77 1.37
C ARG A 140 -16.75 1.33 2.06
N PHE A 141 -16.93 0.02 2.25
CA PHE A 141 -18.05 -0.61 2.92
C PHE A 141 -17.62 -1.96 3.56
N PRO A 142 -18.31 -2.43 4.60
CA PRO A 142 -17.94 -3.66 5.32
C PRO A 142 -18.04 -4.93 4.45
N LEU A 143 -17.17 -5.90 4.72
CA LEU A 143 -17.12 -7.21 4.03
C LEU A 143 -18.44 -7.99 4.12
N GLU A 144 -19.16 -7.86 5.24
CA GLU A 144 -20.43 -8.56 5.47
C GLU A 144 -21.50 -8.21 4.42
N GLN A 145 -21.40 -7.03 3.79
CA GLN A 145 -22.33 -6.59 2.76
C GLN A 145 -22.06 -7.22 1.38
N MET A 146 -20.99 -8.01 1.26
CA MET A 146 -20.50 -8.56 -0.01
C MET A 146 -20.83 -10.06 -0.17
N ALA A 147 -21.38 -10.70 0.85
CA ALA A 147 -21.67 -12.14 0.89
C ALA A 147 -23.00 -12.56 0.21
N THR A 148 -23.44 -11.84 -0.83
CA THR A 148 -24.69 -12.14 -1.58
C THR A 148 -24.39 -12.75 -2.94
#